data_AF-A0A920MTV9-F1
#
_entry.id   AF-A0A920MTV9-F1
#
_cell.length_a   1.000
_cell.length_b   1.000
_cell.length_c   1.000
_cell.angle_alpha   90.00
_cell.angle_beta   90.00
_cell.angle_gamma   90.00
#
_symmetry.space_group_name_H-M   'P 1'
#
loop_
_entity.id
_entity.type
_entity.pdbx_description
1 polymer ?
#
loop_
_entity_poly.entity_id
_entity_poly.type
_entity_poly.pdbx_seq_one_letter_code
_entity_poly.pdbx_strand_id
1 'polypeptide(L)'
;MSLNLLGEGFDIHGGGSDLTFPHHENERVECEAAGYSFARYWMHSGMLNVSGEKMSKSLGNFQTLGDAMDRYGARPLRLAMLQAHYLSLMELPKKTMAGASEELKE
;
A
#
# COMPACT_ATOMS: atom_id res chain seq x y z
N MET A 1 12.95 0.86 -15.87
CA MET A 1 12.65 2.33 -15.72
C MET A 1 13.42 2.94 -14.56
N SER A 2 13.34 2.35 -13.36
CA SER A 2 14.03 2.83 -12.15
C SER A 2 15.51 3.13 -12.35
N LEU A 3 16.30 2.18 -12.87
CA LEU A 3 17.74 2.36 -13.09
C LEU A 3 18.09 3.56 -13.98
N ASN A 4 17.26 3.85 -14.99
CA ASN A 4 17.49 4.99 -15.88
C ASN A 4 17.31 6.35 -15.18
N LEU A 5 16.45 6.41 -14.16
CA LEU A 5 16.13 7.65 -13.45
C LEU A 5 16.94 7.82 -12.16
N LEU A 6 17.18 6.71 -11.45
CA LEU A 6 17.75 6.71 -10.10
C LEU A 6 19.19 6.21 -10.07
N GLY A 7 19.67 5.61 -11.17
CA GLY A 7 20.96 4.93 -11.21
C GLY A 7 20.91 3.54 -10.57
N GLU A 8 22.06 2.87 -10.64
CA GLU A 8 22.30 1.60 -9.96
C GLU A 8 22.44 1.77 -8.45
N GLY A 9 21.98 0.77 -7.70
CA GLY A 9 22.15 0.74 -6.24
C GLY A 9 21.41 1.87 -5.52
N PHE A 10 20.29 2.35 -6.08
CA PHE A 10 19.47 3.38 -5.43
C PHE A 10 18.94 2.89 -4.08
N ASP A 11 18.62 3.83 -3.20
CA ASP A 11 18.46 3.50 -1.79
C ASP A 11 17.23 2.64 -1.51
N ILE A 12 16.03 3.06 -1.93
CA ILE A 12 14.77 2.44 -1.52
C ILE A 12 13.91 2.10 -2.73
N HIS A 13 13.47 0.85 -2.80
CA HIS A 13 12.39 0.38 -3.67
C HIS A 13 11.22 -0.12 -2.82
N GLY A 14 9.98 0.14 -3.25
CA GLY A 14 8.84 -0.29 -2.46
C GLY A 14 7.56 -0.52 -3.24
N GLY A 15 6.61 -1.17 -2.58
CA GLY A 15 5.31 -1.51 -3.13
C GLY A 15 4.41 -2.20 -2.11
N GLY A 16 3.30 -2.80 -2.54
CA GLY A 16 2.49 -3.65 -1.68
C GLY A 16 3.19 -4.96 -1.33
N SER A 17 2.81 -5.61 -0.22
CA SER A 17 3.36 -6.92 0.17
C SER A 17 3.12 -8.01 -0.89
N ASP A 18 2.07 -7.87 -1.68
CA ASP A 18 1.75 -8.73 -2.83
C ASP A 18 2.76 -8.62 -3.98
N LEU A 19 3.49 -7.50 -4.08
CA LEU A 19 4.51 -7.31 -5.10
C LEU A 19 5.86 -7.93 -4.74
N THR A 20 6.06 -8.34 -3.48
CA THR A 20 7.29 -9.02 -3.05
C THR A 20 7.61 -10.19 -3.97
N PHE A 21 6.61 -11.01 -4.29
CA PHE A 21 6.74 -12.12 -5.22
C PHE A 21 5.48 -12.25 -6.11
N PRO A 22 5.63 -12.48 -7.42
CA PRO A 22 6.89 -12.65 -8.16
C PRO A 22 7.51 -11.34 -8.63
N HIS A 23 6.82 -10.20 -8.48
CA HIS A 23 7.15 -8.98 -9.22
C HIS A 23 8.54 -8.42 -8.86
N HIS A 24 8.75 -8.01 -7.60
CA HIS A 24 10.03 -7.45 -7.15
C HIS A 24 11.18 -8.45 -7.21
N GLU A 25 10.90 -9.74 -6.97
CA GLU A 25 11.87 -10.80 -7.15
C GLU A 25 12.37 -10.85 -8.61
N ASN A 26 11.46 -10.80 -9.58
CA ASN A 26 11.80 -10.76 -11.00
C ASN A 26 12.55 -9.49 -11.37
N GLU A 27 12.14 -8.31 -10.87
CA GLU A 27 12.85 -7.06 -11.15
C GLU A 27 14.30 -7.12 -10.69
N ARG A 28 14.53 -7.68 -9.49
CA ARG A 28 15.87 -7.89 -8.95
C ARG A 28 16.67 -8.86 -9.82
N VAL A 29 16.09 -10.01 -10.17
CA VAL A 29 16.75 -11.03 -11.00
C VAL A 29 17.07 -10.50 -12.39
N GLU A 30 16.16 -9.76 -13.03
CA GLU A 30 16.38 -9.14 -14.35
C GLU A 30 17.56 -8.16 -14.33
N CYS A 31 17.67 -7.34 -13.28
CA CYS A 31 18.77 -6.39 -13.14
C CYS A 31 20.10 -7.09 -12.84
N GLU A 32 20.11 -8.03 -11.88
CA GLU A 32 21.32 -8.77 -11.52
C GLU A 32 21.83 -9.63 -12.69
N ALA A 33 20.93 -10.29 -13.43
CA ALA A 33 21.28 -11.07 -14.62
C ALA A 33 21.84 -10.21 -15.77
N ALA A 34 21.41 -8.94 -15.86
CA ALA A 34 21.96 -7.97 -16.79
C ALA A 34 23.26 -7.30 -16.30
N GLY A 35 23.75 -7.64 -15.10
CA GLY A 35 25.00 -7.14 -14.53
C GLY A 35 24.87 -5.83 -13.75
N TYR A 36 23.65 -5.41 -13.41
CA TYR A 36 23.38 -4.16 -12.70
C TYR A 36 22.92 -4.40 -11.27
N SER A 37 23.29 -3.50 -10.35
CA SER A 37 22.70 -3.48 -9.01
C SER A 37 21.36 -2.71 -9.00
N PHE A 38 20.38 -3.20 -8.24
CA PHE A 38 19.05 -2.58 -8.18
C PHE A 38 18.86 -1.65 -6.97
N ALA A 39 18.16 -2.10 -5.93
CA ALA A 39 17.86 -1.31 -4.74
C ALA A 39 18.54 -1.89 -3.49
N ARG A 40 18.96 -1.01 -2.57
CA ARG A 40 19.63 -1.40 -1.32
C ARG A 40 18.64 -1.82 -0.23
N TYR A 41 17.50 -1.16 -0.17
CA TYR A 41 16.44 -1.41 0.80
C TYR A 41 15.11 -1.63 0.10
N TRP A 42 14.35 -2.60 0.62
CA TRP A 42 13.02 -2.96 0.11
C TRP A 42 11.97 -2.67 1.18
N MET A 43 10.95 -1.91 0.82
CA MET A 43 9.86 -1.53 1.72
C MET A 43 8.51 -1.97 1.16
N HIS A 44 7.82 -2.84 1.89
CA HIS A 44 6.51 -3.34 1.47
C HIS A 44 5.42 -2.93 2.44
N SER A 45 4.34 -2.33 1.98
CA SER A 45 3.17 -2.05 2.83
C SER A 45 2.33 -3.30 3.04
N GLY A 46 1.82 -3.48 4.25
CA GLY A 46 0.83 -4.49 4.57
C GLY A 46 -0.46 -4.31 3.78
N MET A 47 -1.23 -5.39 3.67
CA MET A 47 -2.48 -5.38 2.93
C MET A 47 -3.55 -4.56 3.65
N LEU A 48 -4.48 -4.02 2.87
CA LEU A 48 -5.70 -3.39 3.34
C LEU A 48 -6.87 -4.34 3.16
N ASN A 49 -7.53 -4.68 4.26
CA ASN A 49 -8.76 -5.45 4.27
C ASN A 49 -9.96 -4.54 4.56
N VAL A 50 -11.08 -4.89 3.92
CA VAL A 50 -12.38 -4.25 4.18
C VAL A 50 -13.34 -5.34 4.62
N SER A 51 -13.73 -5.31 5.89
CA SER A 51 -14.77 -6.18 6.47
C SER A 51 -14.43 -7.68 6.45
N GLY A 52 -13.15 -8.06 6.52
CA GLY A 52 -12.72 -9.47 6.64
C GLY A 52 -13.00 -10.38 5.44
N GLU A 53 -13.62 -9.86 4.37
CA GLU A 53 -13.83 -10.58 3.12
C GLU A 53 -12.84 -10.11 2.05
N LYS A 54 -12.38 -11.06 1.23
CA LYS A 54 -11.55 -10.74 0.06
C LYS A 54 -12.34 -9.83 -0.88
N MET A 55 -11.83 -8.61 -1.09
CA MET A 55 -12.40 -7.69 -2.08
C MET A 55 -12.28 -8.29 -3.48
N SER A 56 -13.38 -8.36 -4.23
CA SER A 56 -13.35 -8.70 -5.65
C SER A 56 -14.41 -7.93 -6.42
N LYS A 57 -14.09 -7.58 -7.68
CA LYS A 57 -15.07 -6.99 -8.60
C LYS A 57 -16.26 -7.93 -8.85
N SER A 58 -16.03 -9.25 -8.85
CA SER A 58 -17.06 -10.26 -9.13
C SER A 58 -18.05 -10.46 -7.97
N LEU A 59 -17.62 -10.23 -6.73
CA LEU A 59 -18.48 -10.28 -5.54
C LEU A 59 -19.23 -8.96 -5.30
N GLY A 60 -18.90 -7.90 -6.05
CA GLY A 60 -19.48 -6.56 -5.86
C GLY A 60 -19.13 -5.92 -4.51
N ASN A 61 -18.20 -6.50 -3.75
CA ASN A 61 -17.79 -6.06 -2.42
C ASN A 61 -16.49 -5.24 -2.43
N PHE A 62 -16.08 -4.74 -3.60
CA PHE A 62 -14.93 -3.84 -3.72
C PHE A 62 -15.38 -2.40 -3.49
N GLN A 63 -14.64 -1.66 -2.67
CA GLN A 63 -14.85 -0.24 -2.45
C GLN A 63 -13.77 0.53 -3.21
N THR A 64 -14.15 1.51 -4.03
CA THR A 64 -13.15 2.40 -4.64
C THR A 64 -12.65 3.42 -3.61
N LEU A 65 -11.48 3.99 -3.87
CA LEU A 65 -11.00 5.13 -3.10
C LEU A 65 -11.98 6.33 -3.19
N GLY A 66 -12.61 6.53 -4.35
CA GLY A 66 -13.64 7.57 -4.53
C GLY A 66 -14.82 7.39 -3.59
N ASP A 67 -15.42 6.20 -3.58
CA ASP A 67 -16.55 5.89 -2.69
C ASP A 67 -16.18 6.03 -1.20
N ALA A 68 -14.95 5.67 -0.84
CA ALA A 68 -14.44 5.83 0.52
C ALA A 68 -14.27 7.31 0.89
N MET A 69 -13.75 8.14 -0.01
CA MET A 69 -13.60 9.58 0.20
C MET A 69 -14.95 10.29 0.25
N ASP A 70 -15.91 9.92 -0.59
CA ASP A 70 -17.26 10.49 -0.57
C ASP A 70 -18.00 10.15 0.74
N ARG A 71 -17.76 8.95 1.28
CA ARG A 71 -18.38 8.51 2.54
C ARG A 71 -17.74 9.10 3.78
N TYR A 72 -16.41 9.20 3.84
CA TYR A 72 -15.68 9.51 5.06
C TYR A 72 -14.82 10.78 4.99
N GLY A 73 -14.58 11.33 3.82
CA GLY A 73 -13.63 12.41 3.58
C GLY A 73 -12.18 11.92 3.46
N ALA A 74 -11.38 12.67 2.70
CA ALA A 74 -9.98 12.33 2.45
C ALA A 74 -9.09 12.42 3.71
N ARG A 75 -9.31 13.43 4.57
CA ARG A 75 -8.49 13.61 5.79
C ARG A 75 -8.71 12.48 6.80
N PRO A 76 -9.97 12.09 7.15
CA PRO A 76 -10.18 10.96 8.07
C PRO A 76 -9.64 9.65 7.52
N LEU A 77 -9.76 9.40 6.22
CA LEU A 77 -9.21 8.20 5.59
C LEU A 77 -7.69 8.14 5.70
N ARG A 78 -7.01 9.26 5.43
CA ARG A 78 -5.56 9.38 5.60
C ARG A 78 -5.14 9.18 7.06
N LEU A 79 -5.84 9.81 8.00
CA LEU A 79 -5.52 9.68 9.43
C LEU A 79 -5.66 8.23 9.89
N ALA A 80 -6.76 7.57 9.53
CA ALA A 80 -6.97 6.15 9.83
C ALA A 80 -5.80 5.28 9.33
N MET A 81 -5.31 5.52 8.10
CA MET A 81 -4.15 4.80 7.56
C MET A 81 -2.85 5.04 8.33
N LEU A 82 -2.65 6.26 8.83
CA LEU A 82 -1.45 6.63 9.58
C LEU A 82 -1.45 6.15 11.04
N GLN A 83 -2.61 5.78 11.58
CA GLN A 83 -2.73 5.20 12.93
C GLN A 83 -2.23 3.74 13.01
N ALA A 84 -2.05 3.07 11.87
CA ALA A 84 -1.49 1.74 11.80
C ALA A 84 -0.03 1.77 11.32
N HIS A 85 0.81 0.89 11.87
CA HIS A 85 2.15 0.68 11.33
C HIS A 85 2.05 0.15 9.90
N TYR A 86 2.86 0.66 8.97
CA TYR A 86 2.73 0.38 7.54
C TYR A 86 2.90 -1.09 7.15
N LEU A 87 3.58 -1.90 7.99
CA LEU A 87 3.72 -3.36 7.78
C LEU A 87 2.50 -4.17 8.24
N SER A 88 1.61 -3.56 9.02
CA SER A 88 0.47 -4.27 9.59
C SER A 88 -0.61 -4.50 8.55
N LEU A 89 -1.28 -5.65 8.63
CA LEU A 89 -2.56 -5.85 7.99
C LEU A 89 -3.54 -4.81 8.56
N MET A 90 -4.01 -3.90 7.71
CA MET A 90 -4.93 -2.85 8.12
C MET A 90 -6.35 -3.27 7.82
N GLU A 91 -7.22 -3.20 8.83
CA GLU A 91 -8.66 -3.24 8.64
C GLU A 91 -9.20 -1.81 8.66
N LEU A 92 -10.17 -1.50 7.78
CA LEU A 92 -10.93 -0.25 7.82
C LEU A 92 -12.34 -0.44 8.40
N PRO A 93 -12.49 -0.77 9.70
CA PRO A 93 -13.81 -0.87 10.29
C PRO A 93 -14.41 0.53 10.47
N LYS A 94 -15.74 0.61 10.44
CA LYS A 94 -16.50 1.86 10.65
C LYS A 94 -16.08 2.60 11.93
N LYS A 95 -15.68 1.87 12.98
CA LYS A 95 -15.21 2.44 14.25
C LYS A 95 -13.92 3.25 14.09
N THR A 96 -12.94 2.75 13.34
CA THR A 96 -11.68 3.49 13.07
C THR A 96 -11.97 4.78 12.31
N MET A 97 -12.84 4.70 11.31
CA MET A 97 -13.24 5.88 10.53
C MET A 97 -14.01 6.92 11.34
N ALA A 98 -14.86 6.49 12.27
CA ALA A 98 -15.57 7.39 13.17
C ALA A 98 -14.61 8.14 14.10
N GLY A 99 -13.65 7.42 14.73
CA GLY A 99 -12.63 8.04 15.59
C GLY A 99 -11.77 9.04 14.83
N ALA A 100 -11.24 8.66 13.68
CA ALA A 100 -10.44 9.54 12.84
C ALA A 100 -11.22 10.80 12.38
N SER A 101 -12.53 10.68 12.14
CA SER A 101 -13.36 11.82 11.76
C SER A 101 -13.62 12.77 12.92
N GLU A 102 -13.66 12.26 14.15
CA GLU A 102 -13.85 13.04 15.36
C GLU A 102 -12.58 13.79 15.77
N GLU A 103 -11.42 13.12 15.74
CA GLU A 103 -10.10 13.73 15.97
C GLU A 103 -9.79 14.90 15.04
N LEU A 104 -10.39 14.95 13.85
CA LEU A 104 -10.17 16.02 12.86
C LEU A 104 -11.17 17.19 12.95
N LYS A 105 -12.13 17.13 13.88
CA LYS A 105 -13.06 18.25 14.16
C LYS A 105 -12.49 19.23 15.18
N GLU A 106 -11.47 18.84 15.92
CA GLU A 106 -10.64 19.70 16.79
C GLU A 106 -9.57 20.44 15.97
#